data_AF-A0A9N9TSK1-F1
#
_entry.id   AF-A0A9N9TSK1-F1
#
_cell.length_a   1.000
_cell.length_b   1.000
_cell.length_c   1.000
_cell.angle_alpha   90.00
_cell.angle_beta   90.00
_cell.angle_gamma   90.00
#
_symmetry.space_group_name_H-M   'P 1'
#
loop_
_entity.id
_entity.type
_entity.pdbx_description
1 polymer ?
#
loop_
_entity_poly.entity_id
_entity_poly.type
_entity_poly.pdbx_seq_one_letter_code
_entity_poly.pdbx_strand_id
1 'polypeptide(L)'
;MKFRIIFSTILGCIVCGCLIIATMPLPLSKSLPYQGLILCYIAFQLVLIELGQTIQTQSEVVYDNILQLNWYRWNRVNRKTLLMFMKILQKPMKMRFYGLLNMNRELILKIFKGVYSVVNLYKATTV
;
A
#
# COMPACT_ATOMS: atom_id res chain seq x y z
N MET A 1 5.75 -5.49 17.09
CA MET A 1 4.42 -5.03 16.58
C MET A 1 4.30 -5.11 15.05
N LYS A 2 5.30 -4.66 14.28
CA LYS A 2 5.34 -4.75 12.80
C LYS A 2 5.07 -6.17 12.25
N PHE A 3 5.60 -7.21 12.90
CA PHE A 3 5.47 -8.62 12.46
C PHE A 3 4.04 -9.21 12.55
N ARG A 4 3.21 -8.75 13.50
CA ARG A 4 1.82 -9.28 13.69
C ARG A 4 0.87 -8.79 12.60
N ILE A 5 1.03 -7.54 12.17
CA ILE A 5 0.25 -6.94 11.07
C ILE A 5 0.68 -7.56 9.72
N ILE A 6 1.97 -7.91 9.59
CA ILE A 6 2.55 -8.58 8.41
C ILE A 6 2.00 -10.01 8.24
N PHE A 7 1.94 -10.80 9.30
CA PHE A 7 1.36 -12.15 9.24
C PHE A 7 -0.13 -12.10 8.89
N SER A 8 -0.88 -11.15 9.47
CA SER A 8 -2.31 -10.98 9.20
C SER A 8 -2.62 -10.58 7.76
N THR A 9 -1.79 -9.73 7.14
CA THR A 9 -2.02 -9.25 5.77
C THR A 9 -1.67 -10.30 4.71
N ILE A 10 -0.57 -11.03 4.89
CA ILE A 10 -0.15 -12.13 3.99
C ILE A 10 -1.12 -13.32 4.11
N LEU A 11 -1.50 -13.69 5.33
CA LEU A 11 -2.52 -14.73 5.56
C LEU A 11 -3.86 -14.33 4.92
N GLY A 12 -4.23 -13.05 4.98
CA GLY A 12 -5.43 -12.52 4.33
C GLY A 12 -5.42 -12.62 2.80
N CYS A 13 -4.29 -12.32 2.15
CA CYS A 13 -4.15 -12.46 0.68
C CYS A 13 -4.24 -13.93 0.23
N ILE A 14 -3.59 -14.82 0.98
CA ILE A 14 -3.59 -16.27 0.68
C ILE A 14 -5.00 -16.84 0.90
N VAL A 15 -5.65 -16.48 2.01
CA VAL A 15 -7.03 -16.92 2.32
C VAL A 15 -8.02 -16.38 1.29
N CYS A 16 -7.90 -15.11 0.85
CA CYS A 16 -8.77 -14.56 -0.20
C CYS A 16 -8.54 -15.24 -1.56
N GLY A 17 -7.29 -15.51 -1.94
CA GLY A 17 -6.97 -16.25 -3.16
C GLY A 17 -7.58 -17.66 -3.14
N CYS A 18 -7.45 -18.37 -2.02
CA CYS A 18 -8.06 -19.69 -1.83
C CYS A 18 -9.60 -19.64 -1.85
N LEU A 19 -10.22 -18.60 -1.28
CA LEU A 19 -11.67 -18.42 -1.29
C LEU A 19 -12.21 -18.08 -2.68
N ILE A 20 -11.49 -17.30 -3.49
CA ILE A 20 -11.86 -17.03 -4.89
C ILE A 20 -11.83 -18.32 -5.71
N ILE A 21 -10.81 -19.15 -5.55
CA ILE A 21 -10.69 -20.45 -6.24
C ILE A 21 -11.79 -21.42 -5.78
N ALA A 22 -12.08 -21.46 -4.48
CA ALA A 22 -13.10 -22.34 -3.91
C ALA A 22 -14.55 -21.93 -4.22
N THR A 23 -14.80 -20.65 -4.56
CA THR A 23 -16.15 -20.13 -4.86
C THR A 23 -16.52 -20.18 -6.34
N MET A 24 -15.56 -20.36 -7.26
CA MET A 24 -15.83 -20.51 -8.70
C MET A 24 -16.80 -21.65 -9.09
N PRO A 25 -16.82 -22.82 -8.41
CA PRO A 25 -17.75 -23.90 -8.75
C PRO A 25 -19.11 -23.86 -8.01
N LEU A 26 -19.41 -22.83 -7.19
CA LEU A 26 -20.59 -22.83 -6.29
C LEU A 26 -21.74 -21.95 -6.79
N PRO A 27 -23.01 -22.37 -6.61
CA PRO A 27 -24.19 -21.58 -6.99
C PRO A 27 -24.32 -20.31 -6.13
N LEU A 28 -24.75 -19.22 -6.78
CA LEU A 28 -24.75 -17.83 -6.29
C LEU A 28 -25.37 -17.64 -4.88
N SER A 29 -26.38 -18.44 -4.50
CA SER A 29 -27.09 -18.33 -3.22
C SER A 29 -26.24 -18.71 -2.00
N LYS A 30 -25.26 -19.62 -2.14
CA LYS A 30 -24.38 -20.06 -1.03
C LYS A 30 -23.08 -19.26 -0.94
N SER A 31 -22.79 -18.42 -1.94
CA SER A 31 -21.53 -17.67 -2.08
C SER A 31 -21.57 -16.25 -1.48
N LEU A 32 -22.77 -15.72 -1.22
CA LEU A 32 -23.02 -14.38 -0.69
C LEU A 32 -22.16 -13.97 0.53
N PRO A 33 -22.03 -14.78 1.61
CA PRO A 33 -21.23 -14.38 2.77
C PRO A 33 -19.73 -14.31 2.46
N TYR A 34 -19.23 -15.13 1.54
CA TYR A 34 -17.82 -15.14 1.14
C TYR A 34 -17.49 -13.93 0.25
N GLN A 35 -18.40 -13.52 -0.62
CA GLN A 35 -18.24 -12.30 -1.44
C GLN A 35 -18.16 -11.04 -0.57
N GLY A 36 -18.95 -10.96 0.51
CA GLY A 36 -18.89 -9.85 1.46
C GLY A 36 -17.54 -9.76 2.19
N LEU A 37 -16.96 -10.89 2.59
CA LEU A 37 -15.64 -10.94 3.23
C LEU A 37 -14.52 -10.49 2.28
N ILE A 38 -14.57 -10.92 1.01
CA ILE A 38 -13.60 -10.50 -0.01
C ILE A 38 -13.69 -8.99 -0.24
N LEU A 39 -14.90 -8.44 -0.35
CA LEU A 39 -15.12 -7.02 -0.56
C LEU A 39 -14.64 -6.17 0.63
N CYS A 40 -14.92 -6.63 1.85
CA CYS A 40 -14.43 -6.00 3.08
C CYS A 40 -12.89 -5.98 3.15
N TYR A 41 -12.25 -7.08 2.77
CA TYR A 41 -10.79 -7.16 2.74
C TYR A 41 -10.17 -6.20 1.71
N ILE A 42 -10.76 -6.12 0.51
CA ILE A 42 -10.31 -5.17 -0.53
C ILE A 42 -10.47 -3.72 -0.03
N ALA A 43 -11.59 -3.40 0.62
CA ALA A 43 -11.83 -2.07 1.20
C ALA A 43 -10.77 -1.73 2.26
N PHE A 44 -10.43 -2.67 3.15
CA PHE A 44 -9.38 -2.47 4.14
C PHE A 44 -8.01 -2.19 3.51
N GLN A 45 -7.64 -2.94 2.47
CA GLN A 45 -6.39 -2.72 1.74
C GLN A 45 -6.35 -1.35 1.05
N LEU A 46 -7.47 -0.89 0.48
CA LEU A 46 -7.57 0.44 -0.13
C LEU A 46 -7.32 1.56 0.89
N VAL A 47 -7.90 1.44 2.11
CA VAL A 47 -7.66 2.41 3.19
C VAL A 47 -6.19 2.46 3.58
N LEU A 48 -5.50 1.30 3.66
CA LEU A 48 -4.07 1.26 3.97
C LEU A 48 -3.22 1.92 2.88
N ILE A 49 -3.57 1.74 1.61
CA ILE A 49 -2.86 2.36 0.49
C ILE A 49 -3.04 3.89 0.51
N GLU A 50 -4.24 4.37 0.77
CA GLU A 50 -4.53 5.82 0.89
C GLU A 50 -3.80 6.45 2.07
N LEU A 51 -3.71 5.73 3.20
CA LEU A 51 -2.93 6.18 4.36
C LEU A 51 -1.43 6.26 4.01
N GLY A 52 -0.89 5.21 3.37
CA GLY A 52 0.51 5.19 2.92
C GLY A 52 0.84 6.33 1.94
N GLN A 53 -0.07 6.63 1.02
CA GLN A 53 0.05 7.74 0.09
C GLN A 53 0.04 9.09 0.82
N THR A 54 -0.91 9.28 1.72
CA THR A 54 -1.04 10.54 2.49
C THR A 54 0.23 10.82 3.29
N ILE A 55 0.79 9.81 3.95
CA ILE A 55 2.06 9.92 4.69
C ILE A 55 3.20 10.33 3.75
N GLN A 56 3.27 9.73 2.56
CA GLN A 56 4.31 10.06 1.58
C GLN A 56 4.18 11.52 1.13
N THR A 57 2.98 11.95 0.74
CA THR A 57 2.71 13.33 0.29
C THR A 57 2.98 14.35 1.39
N GLN A 58 2.55 14.09 2.62
CA GLN A 58 2.83 14.99 3.75
C GLN A 58 4.34 15.09 4.03
N SER A 59 5.09 14.01 3.84
CA SER A 59 6.54 14.02 4.02
C SER A 59 7.24 14.88 2.96
N GLU A 60 6.75 14.84 1.70
CA GLU A 60 7.24 15.68 0.61
C GLU A 60 6.92 17.17 0.88
N VAL A 61 5.70 17.48 1.32
CA VAL A 61 5.30 18.85 1.70
C VAL A 61 6.15 19.40 2.86
N VAL A 62 6.43 18.58 3.87
CA VAL A 62 7.30 18.98 4.99
C VAL A 62 8.72 19.27 4.50
N TYR A 63 9.25 18.48 3.57
CA TYR A 63 10.56 18.71 2.98
C TYR A 63 10.62 20.04 2.20
N ASP A 64 9.61 20.32 1.37
CA ASP A 64 9.53 21.57 0.60
C ASP A 64 9.40 22.80 1.51
N ASN A 65 8.57 22.72 2.56
CA ASN A 65 8.44 23.79 3.55
C ASN A 65 9.78 24.06 4.28
N ILE A 66 10.55 23.01 4.57
CA ILE A 66 11.86 23.14 5.22
C ILE A 66 12.86 23.86 4.31
N LEU A 67 12.81 23.65 3.00
CA LEU A 67 13.66 24.34 2.03
C LEU A 67 13.33 25.85 1.94
N GLN A 68 12.08 26.23 2.14
CA GLN A 68 11.61 27.63 2.10
C GLN A 68 11.92 28.42 3.38
N LEU A 69 12.36 27.77 4.46
CA LEU A 69 12.74 28.46 5.69
C LEU A 69 13.97 29.35 5.48
N ASN A 70 14.02 30.49 6.17
CA ASN A 70 15.18 31.39 6.18
C ASN A 70 16.34 30.83 7.03
N TRP A 71 16.81 29.61 6.72
CA TRP A 71 17.82 28.86 7.45
C TRP A 71 19.17 29.59 7.56
N TYR A 72 19.45 30.51 6.63
CA TYR A 72 20.62 31.37 6.62
C TYR A 72 20.65 32.41 7.76
N ARG A 73 19.52 32.64 8.45
CA ARG A 73 19.44 33.56 9.61
C ARG A 73 19.51 32.83 10.95
N TRP A 74 19.53 31.51 10.97
CA TRP A 74 19.42 30.73 12.20
C TRP A 74 20.75 30.55 12.92
N ASN A 75 20.71 30.26 14.23
CA ASN A 75 21.88 29.90 15.03
C ASN A 75 22.54 28.60 14.53
N ARG A 76 23.85 28.44 14.78
CA ARG A 76 24.65 27.26 14.36
C ARG A 76 24.04 25.93 14.82
N VAL A 77 23.52 25.88 16.04
CA VAL A 77 22.89 24.67 16.61
C VAL A 77 21.63 24.29 15.81
N ASN A 78 20.74 25.26 15.56
CA ASN A 78 19.49 25.02 14.84
C ASN A 78 19.73 24.65 13.37
N ARG A 79 20.74 25.23 12.71
CA ARG A 79 21.14 24.84 11.35
C ARG A 79 21.60 23.39 11.29
N LYS A 80 22.39 22.94 12.28
CA LYS A 80 22.87 21.55 12.34
C LYS A 80 21.71 20.57 12.48
N THR A 81 20.73 20.89 13.31
CA THR A 81 19.51 20.09 13.48
C THR A 81 18.67 20.06 12.20
N LEU A 82 18.49 21.21 11.54
CA LEU A 82 17.77 21.31 10.27
C LEU A 82 18.42 20.46 9.18
N LEU A 83 19.75 20.49 9.07
CA LEU A 83 20.50 19.68 8.11
C LEU A 83 20.33 18.18 8.36
N MET A 84 20.26 17.75 9.63
CA MET A 84 19.94 16.35 9.94
C MET A 84 18.51 15.98 9.50
N PHE A 85 17.53 16.85 9.77
CA PHE A 85 16.15 16.64 9.30
C PHE A 85 16.06 16.59 7.78
N MET A 86 16.70 17.52 7.06
CA MET A 86 16.77 17.51 5.60
C MET A 86 17.37 16.21 5.07
N LYS A 87 18.46 15.71 5.69
CA LYS A 87 19.10 14.45 5.28
C LYS A 87 18.19 13.22 5.51
N ILE A 88 17.35 13.25 6.55
CA ILE A 88 16.36 12.19 6.81
C ILE A 88 15.20 12.28 5.81
N LEU A 89 14.70 13.48 5.55
CA LEU A 89 13.54 13.74 4.69
C LEU A 89 13.86 13.71 3.19
N GLN A 90 15.13 13.82 2.80
CA GLN A 90 15.60 13.73 1.40
C GLN A 90 15.14 12.44 0.71
N LYS A 91 14.91 11.36 1.48
CA LYS A 91 14.17 10.20 1.00
C LYS A 91 12.74 10.32 1.53
N PRO A 92 11.73 10.53 0.66
CA PRO A 92 10.35 10.62 1.12
C PRO A 92 10.03 9.35 1.90
N MET A 93 9.32 9.50 3.03
CA MET A 93 8.95 8.37 3.87
C MET A 93 7.97 7.48 3.09
N LYS A 94 8.53 6.51 2.36
CA LYS A 94 7.76 5.50 1.66
C LYS A 94 7.44 4.41 2.65
N MET A 95 6.15 4.22 2.91
CA MET A 95 5.69 3.06 3.66
C MET A 95 5.87 1.82 2.77
N ARG A 96 6.98 1.10 2.99
CA ARG A 96 7.31 -0.11 2.23
C ARG A 96 6.78 -1.34 2.95
N PHE A 97 5.98 -2.15 2.25
CA PHE A 97 5.72 -3.52 2.66
C PHE A 97 6.89 -4.40 2.24
N TYR A 98 7.57 -5.00 3.23
CA TYR A 98 8.68 -5.94 3.07
C TYR A 98 9.86 -5.42 2.21
N GLY A 99 9.97 -4.10 2.00
CA GLY A 99 10.98 -3.53 1.10
C GLY A 99 10.77 -3.78 -0.40
N LEU A 100 9.77 -4.58 -0.78
CA LEU A 100 9.46 -4.97 -2.17
C LEU A 100 8.36 -4.10 -2.79
N LEU A 101 7.38 -3.69 -2.00
CA LEU A 101 6.18 -3.00 -2.48
C LEU A 101 5.99 -1.68 -1.73
N ASN A 102 5.97 -0.58 -2.47
CA ASN A 102 5.62 0.73 -1.93
C ASN A 102 4.09 0.81 -1.83
N MET A 103 3.56 1.13 -0.65
CA MET A 103 2.15 1.49 -0.48
C MET A 103 1.91 2.89 -1.04
N ASN A 104 1.84 2.94 -2.36
CA ASN A 104 1.48 4.10 -3.14
C ASN A 104 0.33 3.66 -4.06
N ARG A 105 -0.42 4.62 -4.60
CA ARG A 105 -1.49 4.39 -5.59
C ARG A 105 -1.04 3.53 -6.78
N GLU A 106 0.25 3.51 -7.12
CA GLU A 106 0.83 2.60 -8.11
C GLU A 106 0.59 1.10 -7.81
N LEU A 107 0.48 0.72 -6.53
CA LEU A 107 0.22 -0.65 -6.11
C LEU A 107 -1.16 -1.13 -6.58
N ILE A 108 -2.17 -0.24 -6.57
CA ILE A 108 -3.51 -0.54 -7.05
C ILE A 108 -3.47 -0.92 -8.53
N LEU A 109 -2.74 -0.15 -9.34
CA LEU A 109 -2.58 -0.44 -10.78
C LEU A 109 -1.89 -1.78 -11.03
N LYS A 110 -0.89 -2.14 -10.20
CA LYS A 110 -0.22 -3.44 -10.29
C LYS A 110 -1.17 -4.59 -9.95
N ILE A 111 -2.02 -4.42 -8.94
CA ILE A 111 -3.04 -5.42 -8.58
C ILE A 111 -4.03 -5.59 -9.72
N PHE A 112 -4.60 -4.50 -10.26
CA PHE A 112 -5.52 -4.57 -11.40
C PHE A 112 -4.91 -5.26 -12.63
N LYS A 113 -3.65 -4.93 -12.97
CA LYS A 113 -2.92 -5.61 -14.05
C LYS A 113 -2.73 -7.11 -13.77
N GLY A 114 -2.44 -7.48 -12.53
CA GLY A 114 -2.33 -8.88 -12.11
C GLY A 114 -3.64 -9.64 -12.30
N VAL A 115 -4.76 -9.07 -11.82
CA VAL A 115 -6.10 -9.66 -12.00
C VAL A 115 -6.44 -9.82 -13.47
N TYR A 116 -6.23 -8.78 -14.28
CA TYR A 116 -6.48 -8.83 -15.73
C TYR A 116 -5.66 -9.93 -16.43
N SER A 117 -4.38 -10.08 -16.05
CA SER A 117 -3.51 -11.13 -16.59
C SER A 117 -4.05 -12.52 -16.29
N VAL A 118 -4.46 -12.78 -15.04
CA VAL A 118 -5.03 -14.08 -14.63
C VAL A 118 -6.34 -14.37 -15.36
N VAL A 119 -7.24 -13.38 -15.48
CA VAL A 119 -8.49 -13.53 -16.22
C VAL A 119 -8.23 -13.85 -17.69
N ASN A 120 -7.24 -13.19 -18.30
CA ASN A 120 -6.90 -13.42 -19.69
C ASN A 120 -6.30 -14.81 -19.91
N LEU A 121 -5.44 -15.28 -18.99
CA LEU A 121 -4.90 -16.64 -19.02
C LEU A 121 -6.00 -17.70 -18.89
N TYR A 122 -6.95 -17.49 -17.96
CA TYR A 122 -8.07 -18.41 -17.78
C TYR A 122 -8.95 -18.52 -19.04
N LYS A 123 -9.26 -17.38 -19.67
CA LYS A 123 -9.96 -17.34 -20.96
C LYS A 123 -9.17 -18.05 -22.06
N ALA A 124 -7.85 -17.90 -22.10
CA ALA A 124 -7.00 -18.54 -23.10
C ALA A 124 -6.93 -20.06 -22.94
N THR A 125 -7.06 -20.60 -21.72
CA THR A 125 -7.04 -22.04 -21.45
C THR A 125 -8.39 -22.76 -21.64
N THR A 126 -9.48 -22.02 -21.82
CA THR A 126 -10.85 -22.56 -21.96
C THR A 126 -11.39 -22.53 -23.40
N VAL A 127 -10.57 -22.09 -24.36
CA VAL A 127 -10.76 -22.23 -25.82
C VAL A 127 -9.91 -23.38 -26.31
#